data_AF-D8MT57-F1
#
_entry.id   AF-D8MT57-F1
#
_cell.length_a   1.000
_cell.length_b   1.000
_cell.length_c   1.000
_cell.angle_alpha   90.00
_cell.angle_beta   90.00
_cell.angle_gamma   90.00
#
_symmetry.space_group_name_H-M   'P 1'
#
loop_
_entity.id
_entity.type
_entity.pdbx_description
1 polymer ?
#
loop_
_entity_poly.entity_id
_entity_poly.type
_entity_poly.pdbx_seq_one_letter_code
_entity_poly.pdbx_strand_id
1 'polypeptide(L)'
;MITVLALLGLILGAWSVRSICIKQQSNIKKLVKSFVAAFYFLAFGGLSSEDINKMLVAIVMLLLGAAIQWYANRRYKTPEE
;
A
#
# COMPACT_ATOMS: atom_id res chain seq x y z
N MET A 1 -16.32 -10.69 -7.29
CA MET A 1 -15.00 -10.23 -7.76
C MET A 1 -14.57 -8.92 -7.10
N ILE A 2 -15.49 -7.94 -6.98
CA ILE A 2 -15.26 -6.66 -6.28
C ILE A 2 -14.78 -6.81 -4.82
N THR A 3 -15.46 -7.62 -4.03
CA THR A 3 -15.11 -7.86 -2.61
C THR A 3 -13.72 -8.44 -2.41
N VAL A 4 -13.27 -9.30 -3.33
CA VAL A 4 -11.93 -9.89 -3.34
C VAL A 4 -10.87 -8.81 -3.56
N LEU A 5 -11.17 -7.82 -4.40
CA LEU A 5 -10.25 -6.72 -4.72
C LEU A 5 -10.12 -5.74 -3.56
N ALA A 6 -11.23 -5.42 -2.90
CA ALA A 6 -11.23 -4.64 -1.66
C ALA A 6 -10.45 -5.35 -0.54
N LEU A 7 -10.64 -6.68 -0.38
CA LEU A 7 -9.88 -7.52 0.54
C LEU A 7 -8.38 -7.53 0.23
N LEU A 8 -8.01 -7.65 -1.04
CA LEU A 8 -6.60 -7.59 -1.46
C LEU A 8 -5.98 -6.22 -1.17
N GLY A 9 -6.71 -5.12 -1.43
CA GLY A 9 -6.29 -3.77 -1.06
C GLY A 9 -6.05 -3.63 0.45
N LEU A 10 -6.94 -4.18 1.27
CA LEU A 10 -6.81 -4.22 2.73
C LEU A 10 -5.60 -5.03 3.21
N ILE A 11 -5.39 -6.23 2.65
CA ILE A 11 -4.24 -7.09 2.98
C ILE A 11 -2.93 -6.43 2.57
N LEU A 12 -2.86 -5.83 1.38
CA LEU A 12 -1.71 -5.07 0.90
C LEU A 12 -1.44 -3.84 1.76
N GLY A 13 -2.48 -3.11 2.17
CA GLY A 13 -2.39 -2.00 3.10
C GLY A 13 -1.85 -2.42 4.47
N ALA A 14 -2.39 -3.49 5.05
CA ALA A 14 -1.92 -4.01 6.34
C ALA A 14 -0.47 -4.51 6.27
N TRP A 15 -0.09 -5.19 5.19
CA TRP A 15 1.29 -5.63 4.95
C TRP A 15 2.25 -4.45 4.77
N SER A 16 1.82 -3.44 4.02
CA SER A 16 2.53 -2.18 3.80
C SER A 16 2.82 -1.45 5.11
N VAL A 17 1.79 -1.28 5.96
CA VAL A 17 1.90 -0.70 7.31
C VAL A 17 2.85 -1.52 8.20
N ARG A 18 2.68 -2.85 8.23
CA ARG A 18 3.55 -3.74 9.02
C ARG A 18 5.01 -3.61 8.60
N SER A 19 5.28 -3.56 7.30
CA SER A 19 6.65 -3.41 6.77
C SER A 19 7.27 -2.06 7.13
N ILE A 20 6.48 -0.98 7.13
CA ILE A 20 6.94 0.34 7.60
C ILE A 20 7.21 0.29 9.11
N CYS A 21 6.38 -0.42 9.88
CA CYS A 21 6.51 -0.51 11.32
C CYS A 21 7.70 -1.35 11.80
N ILE A 22 8.15 -2.34 11.03
CA ILE A 22 9.32 -3.15 11.38
C ILE A 22 10.64 -2.37 11.20
N LYS A 23 10.65 -1.30 10.40
CA LYS A 23 11.86 -0.52 10.13
C LYS A 23 12.19 0.46 11.25
N GLN A 24 13.47 0.55 11.57
CA GLN A 24 14.03 1.56 12.47
C GLN A 24 14.03 2.93 11.76
N GLN A 25 12.90 3.62 11.79
CA GLN A 25 12.77 5.05 11.43
C GLN A 25 12.26 5.82 12.65
N SER A 26 12.41 7.15 12.63
CA SER A 26 11.80 7.99 13.67
C SER A 26 10.28 7.77 13.72
N ASN A 27 9.73 7.66 14.93
CA ASN A 27 8.32 7.32 15.17
C ASN A 27 7.34 8.20 14.38
N ILE A 28 7.63 9.49 14.25
CA ILE A 28 6.80 10.45 13.50
C ILE A 28 6.78 10.12 11.99
N LYS A 29 7.95 9.86 11.38
CA LYS A 29 8.04 9.52 9.94
C LYS A 29 7.37 8.18 9.65
N LYS A 30 7.43 7.25 10.60
CA LYS A 30 6.76 5.94 10.54
C LYS A 30 5.25 6.07 10.56
N LEU A 31 4.71 6.90 11.46
CA LEU A 31 3.28 7.17 11.59
C LEU A 31 2.70 7.79 10.31
N VAL A 32 3.33 8.83 9.77
CA VAL A 32 2.88 9.52 8.55
C VAL A 32 2.87 8.58 7.34
N LYS A 33 3.97 7.84 7.11
CA LYS A 33 4.05 6.90 5.97
C LYS A 33 3.03 5.77 6.08
N SER A 34 2.83 5.26 7.29
CA SER A 34 1.85 4.21 7.57
C SER A 34 0.42 4.70 7.30
N PHE A 35 0.10 5.91 7.73
CA PHE A 35 -1.22 6.50 7.55
C PHE A 35 -1.51 6.78 6.07
N VAL A 36 -0.55 7.36 5.34
CA VAL A 36 -0.65 7.61 3.90
C VAL A 36 -0.81 6.30 3.12
N ALA A 37 -0.03 5.28 3.45
CA ALA A 37 -0.16 3.98 2.80
C ALA A 37 -1.52 3.33 3.08
N ALA A 38 -1.96 3.29 4.35
CA ALA A 38 -3.27 2.75 4.71
C ALA A 38 -4.40 3.49 3.98
N PHE A 39 -4.34 4.82 3.93
CA PHE A 39 -5.34 5.63 3.25
C PHE A 39 -5.34 5.37 1.74
N TYR A 40 -4.17 5.29 1.10
CA TYR A 40 -4.05 4.99 -0.33
C TYR A 40 -4.65 3.61 -0.67
N PHE A 41 -4.22 2.56 0.01
CA PHE A 41 -4.70 1.20 -0.25
C PHE A 41 -6.18 1.03 0.08
N LEU A 42 -6.69 1.73 1.10
CA LEU A 42 -8.11 1.72 1.45
C LEU A 42 -8.96 2.50 0.44
N ALA A 43 -8.52 3.69 0.03
CA ALA A 43 -9.22 4.51 -0.94
C ALA A 43 -9.33 3.80 -2.29
N PHE A 44 -8.22 3.31 -2.85
CA PHE A 44 -8.24 2.60 -4.14
C PHE A 44 -8.85 1.19 -4.05
N GLY A 45 -8.71 0.50 -2.91
CA GLY A 45 -9.42 -0.76 -2.65
C GLY A 45 -10.94 -0.57 -2.61
N GLY A 46 -11.42 0.50 -1.97
CA GLY A 46 -12.84 0.86 -1.88
C GLY A 46 -13.42 1.34 -3.21
N LEU A 47 -12.70 2.21 -3.94
CA LEU A 47 -13.11 2.76 -5.25
C LEU A 47 -13.29 1.69 -6.33
N SER A 48 -12.66 0.52 -6.16
CA SER A 48 -12.85 -0.63 -7.05
C SER A 48 -14.27 -1.23 -7.00
N SER A 49 -15.13 -0.74 -6.08
CA SER A 49 -16.45 -1.29 -5.82
C SER A 49 -17.59 -0.66 -6.61
N GLU A 50 -17.36 0.48 -7.26
CA GLU A 50 -18.44 1.22 -7.95
C GLU A 50 -18.60 0.84 -9.44
N ASP A 51 -17.53 0.53 -10.17
CA ASP A 51 -17.63 0.23 -11.61
C ASP A 51 -16.54 -0.73 -12.12
N ILE A 52 -16.87 -1.59 -13.09
CA ILE A 52 -15.94 -2.54 -13.73
C ILE A 52 -14.82 -1.81 -14.50
N ASN A 53 -15.12 -0.68 -15.14
CA ASN A 53 -14.10 0.14 -15.82
C ASN A 53 -13.13 0.79 -14.83
N LYS A 54 -13.61 1.17 -13.64
CA LYS A 54 -12.78 1.71 -12.56
C LYS A 54 -12.02 0.61 -11.81
N MET A 55 -12.49 -0.64 -11.88
CA MET A 55 -11.83 -1.80 -11.29
C MET A 55 -10.44 -2.03 -11.90
N LEU A 56 -10.29 -1.94 -13.22
CA LEU A 56 -8.98 -2.05 -13.88
C LEU A 56 -8.02 -0.94 -13.45
N VAL A 57 -8.52 0.29 -13.35
CA VAL A 57 -7.73 1.44 -12.88
C VAL A 57 -7.31 1.26 -11.42
N ALA A 58 -8.21 0.79 -10.56
CA ALA A 58 -7.92 0.48 -9.16
C ALA A 58 -6.88 -0.64 -9.03
N ILE A 59 -6.95 -1.69 -9.85
CA ILE A 59 -5.95 -2.78 -9.89
C ILE A 59 -4.57 -2.22 -10.26
N VAL A 60 -4.49 -1.42 -11.31
CA VAL A 60 -3.23 -0.83 -11.77
C VAL A 60 -2.64 0.10 -10.70
N MET A 61 -3.48 0.89 -10.03
CA MET A 61 -3.05 1.76 -8.91
C MET A 61 -2.61 0.97 -7.68
N LEU A 62 -3.30 -0.11 -7.32
CA LEU A 62 -2.89 -1.00 -6.24
C LEU A 62 -1.53 -1.68 -6.53
N LEU A 63 -1.32 -2.11 -7.78
CA LEU A 63 -0.04 -2.68 -8.24
C LEU A 63 1.09 -1.63 -8.22
N LEU A 64 0.83 -0.42 -8.69
CA LEU A 64 1.78 0.70 -8.62
C LEU A 64 2.15 1.03 -7.17
N GLY A 65 1.15 1.18 -6.29
CA GLY A 65 1.36 1.42 -4.86
C GLY A 65 2.19 0.30 -4.21
N ALA A 66 1.89 -0.95 -4.52
CA ALA A 66 2.64 -2.10 -4.00
C ALA A 66 4.08 -2.16 -4.54
N ALA A 67 4.30 -1.84 -5.83
CA ALA A 67 5.63 -1.79 -6.44
C ALA A 67 6.50 -0.68 -5.85
N ILE A 68 5.92 0.52 -5.67
CA ILE A 68 6.59 1.66 -5.02
C ILE A 68 6.93 1.30 -3.57
N GLN A 69 5.97 0.73 -2.84
CA GLN A 69 6.17 0.25 -1.46
C GLN A 69 7.32 -0.76 -1.40
N TRP A 70 7.36 -1.74 -2.31
CA TRP A 70 8.40 -2.75 -2.39
C TRP A 70 9.78 -2.16 -2.74
N TYR A 71 9.83 -1.21 -3.68
CA TYR A 71 11.08 -0.53 -4.05
C TYR A 71 11.62 0.35 -2.92
N ALA A 72 10.76 1.14 -2.27
CA ALA A 72 11.10 1.87 -1.05
C ALA A 72 11.48 0.91 0.09
N ASN A 73 10.93 -0.31 0.09
CA ASN A 73 11.31 -1.32 1.06
C ASN A 73 12.75 -1.80 0.83
N ARG A 74 13.10 -2.05 -0.43
CA ARG A 74 14.38 -2.58 -0.92
C ARG A 74 15.54 -1.59 -0.78
N ARG A 75 15.31 -0.30 -1.03
CA ARG A 75 16.32 0.77 -0.83
C ARG A 75 16.78 0.94 0.62
N TYR A 76 16.01 0.45 1.58
CA TYR A 76 16.38 0.46 2.99
C TYR A 76 17.13 -0.81 3.43
N LYS A 77 17.12 -1.86 2.60
CA LYS A 77 17.89 -3.10 2.81
C LYS A 77 19.30 -3.02 2.24
N THR A 78 19.56 -2.03 1.39
CA THR A 78 20.92 -1.63 1.04
C THR A 78 21.37 -0.71 2.17
N PRO A 79 22.16 -1.18 3.15
CA PRO A 79 22.94 -0.24 3.93
C PRO A 79 23.72 0.60 2.94
N GLU A 80 23.56 1.91 3.03
CA GLU A 80 24.63 2.79 2.61
C GLU A 80 25.82 2.37 3.48
N GLU A 81 26.79 1.69 2.86
CA GLU A 81 28.15 1.52 3.39
C GLU A 81 28.81 2.89 3.54
#